data_AF-A0A6P0UVH6-F1
#
_entry.id   AF-A0A6P0UVH6-F1
#
_cell.length_a   1.000
_cell.length_b   1.000
_cell.length_c   1.000
_cell.angle_alpha   90.00
_cell.angle_beta   90.00
_cell.angle_gamma   90.00
#
_symmetry.space_group_name_H-M   'P 1'
#
loop_
_entity.id
_entity.type
_entity.pdbx_description
1 polymer ?
#
loop_
_entity_poly.entity_id
_entity_poly.type
_entity_poly.pdbx_seq_one_letter_code
_entity_poly.pdbx_strand_id
1 'polypeptide(L)'
;MNSADYYRLLGLKSGASLAELKASYRRLARQYHPDVYSGDKKLAQEKFIELTEAYKFLLSAIAPSDINETSSSSTTATAESKPSSTKVKVTRSQTPPQCDPPLSELEQQLKRKAYQDLQHMLREQRFARAIALVEGLAQRIPQDPEVRQWKAIAYQSWGRHLVNQRQLDKARIYLKKALKTDPHNRSLWAEVDRDFRRLEQLL
;
A
#
# COMPACT_ATOMS: atom_id res chain seq x y z
N MET A 1 -9.46 11.17 28.62
CA MET A 1 -8.84 12.42 28.11
C MET A 1 -9.91 13.30 27.53
N ASN A 2 -9.79 14.62 27.68
CA ASN A 2 -10.71 15.58 27.09
C ASN A 2 -10.16 16.09 25.74
N SER A 3 -11.02 16.70 24.90
CA SER A 3 -10.62 17.25 23.59
C SER A 3 -9.43 18.22 23.69
N ALA A 4 -9.37 19.02 24.75
CA ALA A 4 -8.27 19.95 25.02
C ALA A 4 -6.90 19.27 25.18
N ASP A 5 -6.85 18.06 25.76
CA ASP A 5 -5.61 17.31 25.95
C ASP A 5 -5.08 16.80 24.61
N TYR A 6 -5.98 16.38 23.72
CA TYR A 6 -5.63 15.95 22.37
C TYR A 6 -5.12 17.09 21.49
N TYR A 7 -5.68 18.31 21.61
CA TYR A 7 -5.13 19.48 20.95
C TYR A 7 -3.70 19.76 21.42
N ARG A 8 -3.45 19.71 22.74
CA ARG A 8 -2.11 19.89 23.31
C ARG A 8 -1.11 18.83 22.84
N LEU A 9 -1.54 17.57 22.81
CA LEU A 9 -0.71 16.47 22.32
C LEU A 9 -0.26 16.68 20.87
N LEU A 10 -1.16 17.21 20.03
CA LEU A 10 -0.88 17.55 18.64
C LEU A 10 -0.22 18.92 18.48
N GLY A 11 0.13 19.62 19.56
CA GLY A 11 0.75 20.95 19.51
C GLY A 11 -0.15 22.03 18.89
N LEU A 12 -1.45 21.90 19.06
CA LEU A 12 -2.47 22.80 18.53
C LEU A 12 -3.20 23.54 19.65
N LYS A 13 -3.78 24.69 19.31
CA LYS A 13 -4.69 25.42 20.19
C LYS A 13 -6.08 24.76 20.16
N SER A 14 -6.80 24.82 21.27
CA SER A 14 -8.20 24.38 21.32
C SER A 14 -9.02 25.12 20.27
N GLY A 15 -9.67 24.37 19.37
CA GLY A 15 -10.43 24.93 18.25
C GLY A 15 -9.62 25.15 16.96
N ALA A 16 -8.43 24.54 16.86
CA ALA A 16 -7.64 24.54 15.62
C ALA A 16 -8.45 24.00 14.42
N SER A 17 -8.19 24.56 13.24
CA SER A 17 -8.90 24.15 12.02
C SER A 17 -8.55 22.72 11.61
N LEU A 18 -9.40 22.10 10.80
CA LEU A 18 -9.14 20.76 10.26
C LEU A 18 -7.87 20.73 9.38
N ALA A 19 -7.52 21.86 8.74
CA ALA A 19 -6.28 21.99 7.99
C ALA A 19 -5.04 21.96 8.90
N GLU A 20 -5.08 22.69 10.02
CA GLU A 20 -4.02 22.70 11.04
C GLU A 20 -3.90 21.35 11.74
N LEU A 21 -5.03 20.72 12.07
CA LEU A 21 -5.08 19.37 12.63
C LEU A 21 -4.33 18.36 11.74
N LYS A 22 -4.66 18.36 10.44
CA LYS A 22 -4.01 17.50 9.46
C LYS A 22 -2.53 17.86 9.27
N ALA A 23 -2.18 19.15 9.28
CA ALA A 23 -0.80 19.59 9.11
C ALA A 23 0.09 19.17 10.28
N SER A 24 -0.37 19.39 11.52
CA SER A 24 0.39 19.02 12.71
C SER A 24 0.54 17.51 12.85
N TYR A 25 -0.55 16.76 12.64
CA TYR A 25 -0.50 15.29 12.64
C TYR A 25 0.52 14.75 11.63
N ARG A 26 0.53 15.25 10.38
CA ARG A 26 1.52 14.84 9.37
C ARG A 26 2.96 15.14 9.78
N ARG A 27 3.20 16.24 10.47
CA ARG A 27 4.54 16.62 10.97
C ARG A 27 5.00 15.68 12.09
N LEU A 28 4.16 15.49 13.11
CA LEU A 28 4.47 14.66 14.28
C LEU A 28 4.55 13.17 13.92
N ALA A 29 3.69 12.69 13.02
CA ALA A 29 3.71 11.32 12.52
C ALA A 29 5.01 10.96 11.78
N ARG A 30 5.63 11.93 11.08
CA ARG A 30 6.95 11.74 10.45
C ARG A 30 8.09 11.75 11.46
N GLN A 31 7.97 12.58 12.49
CA GLN A 31 8.98 12.73 13.54
C GLN A 31 9.06 11.49 14.44
N TYR A 32 7.91 10.93 14.82
CA TYR A 32 7.81 9.73 15.66
C TYR A 32 7.53 8.46 14.86
N HIS A 33 7.84 8.44 13.56
CA HIS A 33 7.67 7.25 12.76
C HIS A 33 8.70 6.19 13.19
N PRO A 34 8.31 4.93 13.50
CA PRO A 34 9.23 3.90 14.00
C PRO A 34 10.33 3.51 12.99
N ASP A 35 10.14 3.84 11.71
CA ASP A 35 11.11 3.62 10.62
C ASP A 35 12.12 4.78 10.47
N VAL A 36 11.75 6.00 10.88
CA VAL A 36 12.58 7.22 10.69
C VAL A 36 13.25 7.63 12.00
N TYR A 37 12.60 7.35 13.14
CA TYR A 37 13.12 7.71 14.45
C TYR A 37 14.29 6.79 14.83
N SER A 38 15.49 7.37 14.94
CA SER A 38 16.72 6.64 15.26
C SER A 38 16.94 6.41 16.76
N GLY A 39 16.03 6.89 17.62
CA GLY A 39 16.08 6.70 19.07
C GLY A 39 15.31 5.45 19.53
N ASP A 40 14.82 5.48 20.78
CA ASP A 40 14.05 4.37 21.34
C ASP A 40 12.73 4.15 20.58
N LYS A 41 12.63 3.00 19.90
CA LYS A 41 11.49 2.62 19.06
C LYS A 41 10.20 2.46 19.88
N LYS A 42 10.30 2.08 21.16
CA LYS A 42 9.13 1.94 22.04
C LYS A 42 8.49 3.29 22.32
N LEU A 43 9.30 4.29 22.65
CA LEU A 43 8.83 5.66 22.89
C LEU A 43 8.22 6.28 21.62
N ALA A 44 8.81 6.04 20.46
CA ALA A 44 8.24 6.49 19.19
C ALA A 44 6.89 5.84 18.90
N GLN A 45 6.77 4.54 19.14
CA GLN A 45 5.51 3.80 18.96
C GLN A 45 4.42 4.28 19.90
N GLU A 46 4.71 4.46 21.19
CA GLU A 46 3.77 4.98 22.18
C GLU A 46 3.27 6.37 21.77
N LYS A 47 4.20 7.29 21.43
CA LYS A 47 3.85 8.63 20.95
C LYS A 47 3.03 8.59 19.67
N PHE A 48 3.36 7.70 18.74
CA PHE A 48 2.62 7.56 17.49
C PHE A 48 1.18 7.08 17.71
N ILE A 49 0.97 6.14 18.63
CA ILE A 49 -0.35 5.65 19.01
C ILE A 49 -1.18 6.79 19.62
N GLU A 50 -0.61 7.51 20.60
CA GLU A 50 -1.28 8.65 21.24
C GLU A 50 -1.68 9.74 20.22
N LEU A 51 -0.77 10.10 19.31
CA LEU A 51 -1.02 11.08 18.25
C LEU A 51 -2.12 10.65 17.28
N THR A 52 -2.16 9.36 16.96
CA THR A 52 -3.16 8.78 16.06
C THR A 52 -4.55 8.77 16.69
N GLU A 53 -4.63 8.43 17.98
CA GLU A 53 -5.86 8.46 18.75
C GLU A 53 -6.43 9.88 18.86
N ALA A 54 -5.56 10.84 19.22
CA ALA A 54 -5.91 12.26 19.29
C ALA A 54 -6.47 12.78 17.97
N TYR A 55 -5.79 12.47 16.85
CA TYR A 55 -6.23 12.90 15.52
C TYR A 55 -7.60 12.33 15.16
N LYS A 56 -7.85 11.04 15.41
CA LYS A 56 -9.15 10.41 15.12
C LYS A 56 -10.28 11.03 15.94
N PHE A 57 -10.05 11.26 17.24
CA PHE A 57 -11.04 11.86 18.13
C PHE A 57 -11.38 13.29 17.71
N LEU A 58 -10.37 14.12 17.43
CA LEU A 58 -10.58 15.49 16.98
C LEU A 58 -11.23 15.55 15.59
N LEU A 59 -10.93 14.60 14.71
CA LEU A 59 -11.56 14.52 13.38
C LEU A 59 -13.05 14.18 13.45
N SER A 60 -13.51 13.43 14.46
CA SER A 60 -14.94 13.23 14.70
C SER A 60 -15.59 14.42 15.40
N ALA A 61 -14.84 15.18 16.19
CA ALA A 61 -15.34 16.32 16.95
C ALA A 61 -15.45 17.60 16.10
N ILE A 62 -14.58 17.78 15.09
CA ILE A 62 -14.59 18.91 14.17
C ILE A 62 -15.55 18.57 13.02
N ALA A 63 -16.79 19.02 13.12
CA ALA A 63 -17.76 18.93 12.02
C ALA A 63 -17.27 19.77 10.81
N PRO A 64 -17.62 19.39 9.56
CA PRO A 64 -17.15 20.04 8.33
C PRO A 64 -17.73 21.46 8.07
N SER A 65 -18.25 22.14 9.10
CA SER A 65 -19.06 23.35 8.96
C SER A 65 -18.27 24.62 8.64
N ASP A 66 -16.96 24.68 8.93
CA ASP A 66 -16.17 25.90 8.73
C ASP A 66 -14.94 25.64 7.85
N ILE A 67 -15.21 25.54 6.55
CA ILE A 67 -14.20 25.69 5.51
C ILE A 67 -14.11 27.19 5.21
N ASN A 68 -13.42 27.96 6.07
CA ASN A 68 -13.00 29.29 5.66
C ASN A 68 -11.55 29.22 5.18
N GLU A 69 -11.39 29.31 3.85
CA GLU A 69 -10.12 29.62 3.23
C GLU A 69 -9.63 30.95 3.79
N THR A 70 -8.48 30.94 4.45
CA THR A 70 -7.66 32.15 4.56
C THR A 70 -6.24 31.78 4.22
N SER A 71 -6.00 31.79 2.92
CA SER A 71 -4.70 32.11 2.34
C SER A 71 -4.22 33.43 2.92
N SER A 72 -3.14 33.44 3.70
CA SER A 72 -2.28 34.60 3.89
C SER A 72 -0.91 34.18 4.44
N SER A 73 0.06 34.41 3.57
CA SER A 73 1.51 34.32 3.65
C SER A 73 2.16 35.15 4.76
N SER A 74 3.28 34.63 5.30
CA SER A 74 4.45 35.45 5.64
C SER A 74 5.74 34.65 5.50
N THR A 75 6.53 35.08 4.52
CA THR A 75 7.90 34.71 4.17
C THR A 75 8.90 35.21 5.22
N THR A 76 9.96 34.44 5.49
CA THR A 76 11.33 34.97 5.62
C THR A 76 12.34 33.85 5.36
N ALA A 77 13.33 34.18 4.52
CA ALA A 77 14.35 33.32 3.94
C ALA A 77 15.55 33.07 4.86
N THR A 78 16.39 32.07 4.49
CA THR A 78 17.88 31.99 4.50
C THR A 78 18.23 30.48 4.37
N ALA A 79 18.61 29.95 3.19
CA ALA A 79 19.99 29.75 2.67
C ALA A 79 20.83 28.83 3.62
N GLU A 80 21.49 27.71 3.31
CA GLU A 80 22.05 27.00 2.12
C GLU A 80 22.12 25.49 2.49
N SER A 81 22.00 24.48 1.61
CA SER A 81 23.11 23.82 0.89
C SER A 81 22.59 22.55 0.16
N LYS A 82 23.01 22.32 -1.09
CA LYS A 82 22.81 21.10 -1.92
C LYS A 82 23.90 20.03 -1.59
N PRO A 83 23.94 18.80 -2.17
CA PRO A 83 23.14 18.16 -3.24
C PRO A 83 22.53 16.80 -2.73
N SER A 84 21.88 15.88 -3.43
CA SER A 84 21.87 15.46 -4.82
C SER A 84 20.72 14.44 -5.01
N SER A 85 20.14 14.45 -6.21
CA SER A 85 19.63 13.29 -6.95
C SER A 85 18.40 12.48 -6.49
N THR A 86 17.38 12.61 -7.35
CA THR A 86 16.56 11.55 -7.96
C THR A 86 15.54 10.77 -7.14
N LYS A 87 14.28 11.14 -7.41
CA LYS A 87 13.28 10.32 -8.15
C LYS A 87 12.54 9.20 -7.39
N VAL A 88 11.21 9.21 -7.62
CA VAL A 88 10.24 8.09 -7.59
C VAL A 88 9.54 7.86 -6.24
N LYS A 89 8.28 8.35 -6.09
CA LYS A 89 6.99 7.67 -6.37
C LYS A 89 6.67 6.60 -5.31
N VAL A 90 5.96 6.99 -4.25
CA VAL A 90 4.51 6.73 -4.05
C VAL A 90 4.18 5.25 -3.78
N THR A 91 4.05 4.94 -2.48
CA THR A 91 2.85 4.44 -1.75
C THR A 91 1.86 3.56 -2.56
N ARG A 92 1.39 2.39 -2.11
CA ARG A 92 0.37 2.27 -1.03
C ARG A 92 -0.15 0.82 -0.77
N SER A 93 -0.09 0.39 0.51
CA SER A 93 -1.06 -0.34 1.41
C SER A 93 -1.81 -1.61 0.95
N GLN A 94 -2.09 -2.64 1.78
CA GLN A 94 -2.97 -2.70 3.00
C GLN A 94 -2.75 -4.04 3.77
N THR A 95 -2.64 -4.16 5.12
CA THR A 95 -3.69 -4.45 6.16
C THR A 95 -2.99 -4.88 7.50
N PRO A 96 -3.37 -4.50 8.75
CA PRO A 96 -2.87 -5.16 9.99
C PRO A 96 -4.00 -6.00 10.68
N PRO A 97 -3.82 -7.16 11.37
CA PRO A 97 -2.69 -7.59 12.24
C PRO A 97 -2.37 -9.12 12.31
N GLN A 98 -1.09 -9.53 12.35
CA GLN A 98 -0.59 -10.70 13.11
C GLN A 98 0.87 -10.41 13.50
N CYS A 99 1.21 -10.46 14.80
CA CYS A 99 2.61 -10.55 15.23
C CYS A 99 3.08 -11.99 14.96
N ASP A 100 3.26 -12.31 13.69
CA ASP A 100 4.01 -13.50 13.31
C ASP A 100 5.51 -13.13 13.36
N PRO A 101 6.39 -14.05 13.78
CA PRO A 101 7.82 -13.80 13.74
C PRO A 101 8.20 -13.32 12.32
N PRO A 102 9.07 -12.31 12.18
CA PRO A 102 9.53 -11.92 10.85
C PRO A 102 10.06 -13.18 10.16
N LEU A 103 9.56 -13.47 8.95
CA LEU A 103 9.97 -14.60 8.12
C LEU A 103 11.47 -14.84 8.30
N SER A 104 11.86 -16.07 8.60
CA SER A 104 13.26 -16.41 8.85
C SER A 104 14.12 -15.93 7.67
N GLU A 105 15.34 -15.49 7.92
CA GLU A 105 16.22 -14.94 6.87
C GLU A 105 16.33 -15.89 5.65
N LEU A 106 16.33 -17.20 5.92
CA LEU A 106 16.28 -18.26 4.93
C LEU A 106 14.97 -18.25 4.10
N GLU A 107 13.82 -18.08 4.74
CA GLU A 107 12.52 -17.99 4.06
C GLU A 107 12.44 -16.74 3.18
N GLN A 108 12.96 -15.61 3.68
CA GLN A 108 13.06 -14.39 2.89
C GLN A 108 13.98 -14.56 1.68
N GLN A 109 15.07 -15.31 1.81
CA GLN A 109 15.98 -15.61 0.70
C GLN A 109 15.32 -16.54 -0.32
N LEU A 110 14.62 -17.58 0.13
CA LEU A 110 13.84 -18.48 -0.73
C LEU A 110 12.74 -17.72 -1.48
N LYS A 111 12.03 -16.82 -0.80
CA LYS A 111 11.02 -15.92 -1.38
C LYS A 111 11.62 -15.04 -2.48
N ARG A 112 12.74 -14.37 -2.20
CA ARG A 112 13.47 -13.52 -3.16
C ARG A 112 13.85 -14.30 -4.43
N LYS A 113 14.44 -15.49 -4.26
CA LYS A 113 14.81 -16.36 -5.39
C LYS A 113 13.58 -16.80 -6.19
N ALA A 114 12.53 -17.25 -5.51
CA ALA A 114 11.31 -17.70 -6.17
C ALA A 114 10.62 -16.59 -6.98
N TYR A 115 10.69 -15.33 -6.53
CA TYR A 115 10.17 -14.20 -7.31
C TYR A 115 11.01 -13.86 -8.53
N GLN A 116 12.34 -13.96 -8.43
CA GLN A 116 13.21 -13.83 -9.59
C GLN A 116 12.89 -14.91 -10.64
N ASP A 117 12.75 -16.16 -10.20
CA ASP A 117 12.37 -17.28 -11.05
C ASP A 117 10.99 -17.06 -11.68
N LEU A 118 10.02 -16.59 -10.89
CA LEU A 118 8.67 -16.29 -11.37
C LEU A 118 8.66 -15.20 -12.45
N GLN A 119 9.40 -14.11 -12.22
CA GLN A 119 9.54 -13.03 -13.21
C GLN A 119 10.16 -13.54 -14.51
N HIS A 120 11.19 -14.39 -14.42
CA HIS A 120 11.80 -15.00 -15.59
C HIS A 120 10.79 -15.87 -16.35
N MET A 121 10.05 -16.74 -15.65
CA MET A 121 9.04 -17.61 -16.26
C MET A 121 7.92 -16.84 -16.94
N LEU A 122 7.45 -15.73 -16.35
CA LEU A 122 6.40 -14.90 -16.96
C LEU A 122 6.91 -14.19 -18.23
N ARG A 123 8.17 -13.74 -18.25
CA ARG A 123 8.81 -13.18 -19.46
C ARG A 123 8.97 -14.21 -20.57
N GLU A 124 9.33 -15.43 -20.21
CA GLU A 124 9.42 -16.57 -21.13
C GLU A 124 8.05 -17.16 -21.53
N GLN A 125 6.94 -16.58 -21.06
CA GLN A 125 5.58 -17.11 -21.28
C GLN A 125 5.37 -18.55 -20.78
N ARG A 126 6.15 -19.00 -19.81
CA ARG A 126 6.05 -20.33 -19.18
C ARG A 126 5.02 -20.33 -18.05
N PHE A 127 3.80 -19.93 -18.37
CA PHE A 127 2.73 -19.63 -17.40
C PHE A 127 2.33 -20.83 -16.53
N ALA A 128 2.30 -22.05 -17.07
CA ALA A 128 1.97 -23.23 -16.27
C ALA A 128 2.98 -23.45 -15.13
N ARG A 129 4.28 -23.29 -15.42
CA ARG A 129 5.33 -23.38 -14.40
C ARG A 129 5.27 -22.20 -13.42
N ALA A 130 4.99 -21.00 -13.92
CA ALA A 130 4.80 -19.80 -13.09
C ALA A 130 3.65 -19.97 -12.08
N ILE A 131 2.49 -20.46 -12.55
CA ILE A 131 1.32 -20.72 -11.71
C ILE A 131 1.63 -21.78 -10.64
N ALA A 132 2.27 -22.89 -11.03
CA ALA A 132 2.66 -23.93 -10.07
C ALA A 132 3.61 -23.41 -8.99
N LEU A 133 4.61 -22.61 -9.38
CA LEU A 133 5.56 -22.00 -8.46
C LEU A 133 4.85 -21.09 -7.45
N VAL A 134 4.00 -20.18 -7.93
CA VAL A 134 3.32 -19.20 -7.06
C VAL A 134 2.22 -19.83 -6.21
N GLU A 135 1.56 -20.88 -6.69
CA GLU A 135 0.63 -21.67 -5.85
C GLU A 135 1.37 -22.41 -4.74
N GLY A 136 2.55 -22.97 -5.03
CA GLY A 136 3.41 -23.57 -4.02
C GLY A 136 3.86 -22.55 -2.96
N LEU A 137 4.23 -21.33 -3.37
CA LEU A 137 4.54 -20.24 -2.45
C LEU A 137 3.32 -19.85 -1.60
N ALA A 138 2.13 -19.79 -2.20
CA ALA A 138 0.90 -19.41 -1.50
C ALA A 138 0.48 -20.43 -0.43
N GLN A 139 0.84 -21.71 -0.58
CA GLN A 139 0.60 -22.72 0.45
C GLN A 139 1.53 -22.57 1.65
N ARG A 140 2.79 -22.15 1.41
CA ARG A 140 3.78 -21.98 2.48
C ARG A 140 3.65 -20.64 3.20
N ILE A 141 3.33 -19.57 2.46
CA ILE A 141 3.26 -18.20 2.99
C ILE A 141 1.93 -17.54 2.56
N PRO A 142 0.77 -18.02 3.06
CA PRO A 142 -0.55 -17.53 2.64
C PRO A 142 -0.85 -16.10 3.09
N GLN A 143 -0.21 -15.64 4.17
CA GLN A 143 -0.43 -14.31 4.74
C GLN A 143 0.30 -13.20 3.98
N ASP A 144 1.24 -13.55 3.10
CA ASP A 144 2.06 -12.55 2.42
C ASP A 144 1.29 -11.86 1.27
N PRO A 145 1.14 -10.52 1.31
CA PRO A 145 0.47 -9.79 0.25
C PRO A 145 1.19 -9.89 -1.10
N GLU A 146 2.52 -10.04 -1.12
CA GLU A 146 3.28 -10.13 -2.38
C GLU A 146 3.00 -11.46 -3.08
N VAL A 147 2.91 -12.57 -2.34
CA VAL A 147 2.55 -13.88 -2.92
C VAL A 147 1.15 -13.81 -3.54
N ARG A 148 0.20 -13.17 -2.86
CA ARG A 148 -1.16 -12.94 -3.35
C ARG A 148 -1.17 -12.12 -4.63
N GLN A 149 -0.42 -11.02 -4.68
CA GLN A 149 -0.30 -10.16 -5.86
C GLN A 149 0.32 -10.91 -7.04
N TRP A 150 1.44 -11.60 -6.83
CA TRP A 150 2.11 -12.39 -7.86
C TRP A 150 1.22 -13.51 -8.40
N LYS A 151 0.42 -14.16 -7.54
CA LYS A 151 -0.58 -15.15 -7.96
C LYS A 151 -1.64 -14.52 -8.87
N ALA A 152 -2.15 -13.35 -8.50
CA ALA A 152 -3.14 -12.63 -9.31
C ALA A 152 -2.56 -12.21 -10.68
N ILE A 153 -1.33 -11.72 -10.71
CA ILE A 153 -0.60 -11.36 -11.94
C ILE A 153 -0.38 -12.58 -12.83
N ALA A 154 -0.01 -13.73 -12.25
CA ALA A 154 0.18 -14.97 -13.00
C ALA A 154 -1.12 -15.44 -13.67
N TYR A 155 -2.25 -15.42 -12.93
CA TYR A 155 -3.56 -15.74 -13.50
C TYR A 155 -4.00 -14.75 -14.58
N GLN A 156 -3.77 -13.46 -14.37
CA GLN A 156 -4.09 -12.43 -15.37
C GLN A 156 -3.25 -12.60 -16.64
N SER A 157 -1.94 -12.82 -16.50
CA SER A 157 -1.02 -13.03 -17.63
C SER A 157 -1.39 -14.27 -18.43
N TRP A 158 -1.75 -15.37 -17.74
CA TRP A 158 -2.24 -16.58 -18.40
C TRP A 158 -3.60 -16.35 -19.08
N GLY A 159 -4.52 -15.66 -18.43
CA GLY A 159 -5.81 -15.26 -19.01
C GLY A 159 -5.61 -14.47 -20.30
N ARG A 160 -4.75 -13.45 -20.30
CA ARG A 160 -4.38 -12.66 -21.47
C ARG A 160 -3.76 -13.51 -22.59
N HIS A 161 -2.88 -14.45 -22.23
CA HIS A 161 -2.32 -15.38 -23.22
C HIS A 161 -3.42 -16.27 -23.84
N LEU A 162 -4.37 -16.76 -23.05
CA LEU A 162 -5.49 -17.57 -23.52
C LEU A 162 -6.45 -16.79 -24.45
N VAL A 163 -6.67 -15.50 -24.20
CA VAL A 163 -7.42 -14.62 -25.12
C VAL A 163 -6.75 -14.60 -26.50
N ASN A 164 -5.42 -14.46 -26.54
CA ASN A 164 -4.68 -14.49 -27.80
C ASN A 164 -4.78 -15.86 -28.51
N GLN A 165 -4.82 -16.95 -27.73
CA GLN A 165 -5.02 -18.31 -28.23
C GLN A 165 -6.48 -18.67 -28.54
N ARG A 166 -7.41 -17.70 -28.52
CA ARG A 166 -8.86 -17.90 -28.75
C ARG A 166 -9.53 -18.91 -27.81
N GLN A 167 -8.92 -19.22 -26.67
CA GLN A 167 -9.52 -20.08 -25.63
C GLN A 167 -10.35 -19.23 -24.65
N LEU A 168 -11.43 -18.64 -25.15
CA LEU A 168 -12.18 -17.57 -24.49
C LEU A 168 -12.82 -18.02 -23.15
N ASP A 169 -13.36 -19.23 -23.07
CA ASP A 169 -13.95 -19.75 -21.82
C ASP A 169 -12.91 -19.87 -20.71
N LYS A 170 -11.76 -20.46 -21.03
CA LYS A 170 -10.66 -20.61 -20.08
C LYS A 170 -10.11 -19.24 -19.69
N ALA A 171 -9.93 -18.33 -20.65
CA ALA A 171 -9.47 -16.97 -20.37
C ALA A 171 -10.37 -16.28 -19.35
N ARG A 172 -11.70 -16.33 -19.55
CA ARG A 172 -12.68 -15.75 -18.62
C ARG A 172 -12.58 -16.34 -17.21
N ILE A 173 -12.37 -17.65 -17.08
CA ILE A 173 -12.18 -18.29 -15.76
C ILE A 173 -10.95 -17.73 -15.05
N TYR A 174 -9.81 -17.65 -15.72
CA TYR A 174 -8.55 -17.19 -15.12
C TYR A 174 -8.56 -15.70 -14.81
N LEU A 175 -9.14 -14.87 -15.66
CA LEU A 175 -9.32 -13.43 -15.39
C LEU A 175 -10.21 -13.20 -14.15
N LYS A 176 -11.30 -13.96 -14.00
CA LYS A 176 -12.12 -13.91 -12.77
C LYS A 176 -11.34 -14.39 -11.54
N LYS A 177 -10.51 -15.44 -11.67
CA LYS A 177 -9.64 -15.91 -10.58
C LYS A 177 -8.64 -14.83 -10.16
N ALA A 178 -8.08 -14.07 -11.10
CA ALA A 178 -7.16 -12.98 -10.79
C ALA A 178 -7.83 -11.92 -9.89
N LEU A 179 -9.04 -11.46 -10.24
CA LEU A 179 -9.80 -10.48 -9.45
C LEU A 179 -10.17 -10.99 -8.05
N LYS A 180 -10.52 -12.28 -7.93
CA LYS A 180 -10.82 -12.90 -6.64
C LYS A 180 -9.59 -13.02 -5.75
N THR A 181 -8.41 -13.18 -6.34
CA THR A 181 -7.16 -13.37 -5.60
C THR A 181 -6.73 -12.06 -4.94
N ASP A 182 -6.89 -10.92 -5.61
CA ASP A 182 -6.54 -9.61 -5.07
C ASP A 182 -7.63 -8.54 -5.35
N PRO A 183 -8.71 -8.52 -4.54
CA PRO A 183 -9.86 -7.64 -4.77
C PRO A 183 -9.56 -6.15 -4.55
N HIS A 184 -8.55 -5.82 -3.74
CA HIS A 184 -8.27 -4.44 -3.33
C HIS A 184 -7.33 -3.71 -4.29
N ASN A 185 -6.76 -4.42 -5.27
CA ASN A 185 -5.81 -3.88 -6.23
C ASN A 185 -6.51 -3.28 -7.45
N ARG A 186 -6.66 -1.95 -7.42
CA ARG A 186 -7.28 -1.17 -8.50
C ARG A 186 -6.53 -1.29 -9.84
N SER A 187 -5.20 -1.38 -9.80
CA SER A 187 -4.38 -1.49 -11.02
C SER A 187 -4.62 -2.82 -11.73
N LEU A 188 -4.64 -3.91 -10.97
CA LEU A 188 -4.99 -5.24 -11.49
C LEU A 188 -6.39 -5.23 -12.10
N TRP A 189 -7.36 -4.67 -11.40
CA TRP A 189 -8.73 -4.52 -11.91
C TRP A 189 -8.77 -3.81 -13.26
N ALA A 190 -8.07 -2.69 -13.40
CA ALA A 190 -8.03 -1.93 -14.64
C ALA A 190 -7.34 -2.68 -15.79
N GLU A 191 -6.38 -3.57 -15.51
CA GLU A 191 -5.78 -4.45 -16.53
C GLU A 191 -6.72 -5.58 -16.93
N VAL A 192 -7.31 -6.26 -15.95
CA VAL A 192 -8.23 -7.37 -16.20
C VAL A 192 -9.49 -6.90 -16.93
N ASP A 193 -10.01 -5.71 -16.63
CA ASP A 193 -11.14 -5.11 -17.37
C ASP A 193 -10.80 -4.91 -18.85
N ARG A 194 -9.58 -4.45 -19.15
CA ARG A 194 -9.10 -4.33 -20.55
C ARG A 194 -9.01 -5.69 -21.23
N ASP A 195 -8.56 -6.71 -20.51
CA ASP A 195 -8.50 -8.08 -21.03
C ASP A 195 -9.92 -8.65 -21.27
N PHE A 196 -10.89 -8.34 -20.42
CA PHE A 196 -12.30 -8.71 -20.62
C PHE A 196 -12.91 -8.03 -21.84
N ARG A 197 -12.70 -6.73 -22.02
CA ARG A 197 -13.18 -6.01 -23.22
C ARG A 197 -12.60 -6.61 -24.49
N ARG A 198 -11.30 -6.97 -24.48
CA ARG A 198 -10.67 -7.65 -25.61
C ARG A 198 -11.29 -9.03 -25.85
N LEU A 199 -11.58 -9.77 -24.79
CA LEU A 199 -12.27 -11.06 -24.88
C LEU A 199 -13.65 -10.90 -25.53
N GLU A 200 -14.43 -9.88 -25.13
CA GLU A 200 -15.77 -9.59 -25.69
C GLU A 200 -15.73 -9.21 -27.18
N GLN A 201 -14.68 -8.51 -27.63
CA GLN A 201 -14.49 -8.20 -29.05
C GLN A 201 -14.19 -9.42 -29.92
N LEU A 202 -13.86 -10.56 -29.31
CA LEU A 202 -13.48 -11.80 -29.98
C LEU A 202 -14.55 -12.90 -29.88
N LEU A 203 -15.63 -12.64 -29.13
CA LEU A 203 -16.83 -13.48 -29.06
C LEU A 203 -17.75 -13.19 -30.26
#